data_AF-A0A9R1XQS6-F1
#
_entry.id   AF-A0A9R1XQS6-F1
#
_cell.length_a   1.000
_cell.length_b   1.000
_cell.length_c   1.000
_cell.angle_alpha   90.00
_cell.angle_beta   90.00
_cell.angle_gamma   90.00
#
_symmetry.space_group_name_H-M   'P 1'
#
loop_
_entity.id
_entity.type
_entity.pdbx_description
1 polymer ?
#
loop_
_entity_poly.entity_id
_entity_poly.type
_entity_poly.pdbx_seq_one_letter_code
_entity_poly.pdbx_strand_id
1 'polypeptide(L)'
;MALSQRGIHIDTCYCSSFIEGSECANHMLVRCPYVFLVWKHIFLWCGINWLDYHNIEETIHFVANWVRCPKKRTRLTSICYGTLWNLWRARNDRLSQGRFVNPSRVVDNIKSSVFTWIKYRGRGCPCN
;
A
#
# COMPACT_ATOMS: atom_id res chain seq x y z
N MET A 1 9.68 -7.38 -14.47
CA MET A 1 11.02 -7.54 -13.85
C MET A 1 12.02 -6.64 -14.58
N ALA A 2 12.28 -5.42 -14.08
CA ALA A 2 13.20 -4.48 -14.75
C ALA A 2 14.69 -4.83 -14.59
N LEU A 3 15.04 -5.63 -13.59
CA LEU A 3 16.43 -6.00 -13.28
C LEU A 3 16.88 -7.26 -14.04
N SER A 4 15.99 -8.23 -14.25
CA SER A 4 16.25 -9.40 -15.10
C SER A 4 16.49 -9.01 -16.57
N GLN A 5 15.79 -7.98 -17.06
CA GLN A 5 16.03 -7.38 -18.39
C GLN A 5 17.43 -6.76 -18.55
N ARG A 6 18.20 -6.64 -17.46
CA ARG A 6 19.57 -6.10 -17.44
C ARG A 6 20.62 -7.18 -17.17
N GLY A 7 20.28 -8.46 -17.36
CA GLY A 7 21.24 -9.57 -17.30
C GLY A 7 21.70 -9.97 -15.89
N ILE A 8 21.05 -9.44 -14.85
CA ILE A 8 21.34 -9.83 -13.46
C ILE A 8 20.48 -11.05 -13.12
N HIS A 9 21.13 -12.21 -13.02
CA HIS A 9 20.49 -13.45 -12.59
C HIS A 9 20.22 -13.37 -11.08
N ILE A 10 18.96 -13.14 -10.72
CA ILE A 10 18.53 -13.21 -9.32
C ILE A 10 18.10 -14.64 -9.07
N ASP A 11 19.04 -15.46 -8.63
CA ASP A 11 18.75 -16.80 -8.12
C ASP A 11 17.91 -16.63 -6.84
N THR A 12 16.66 -17.08 -6.93
CA THR A 12 15.68 -17.16 -5.83
C THR A 12 15.15 -15.83 -5.26
N CYS A 13 14.14 -15.28 -5.92
CA CYS A 13 13.30 -14.18 -5.41
C CYS A 13 12.29 -14.69 -4.36
N TYR A 14 12.75 -14.98 -3.14
CA TYR A 14 11.85 -15.20 -2.02
C TYR A 14 11.35 -13.86 -1.48
N CYS A 15 10.03 -13.73 -1.32
CA CYS A 15 9.47 -12.64 -0.53
C CYS A 15 10.10 -12.73 0.86
N SER A 16 10.94 -11.76 1.22
CA SER A 16 11.59 -11.73 2.55
C SER A 16 10.57 -11.78 3.69
N SER A 17 9.29 -11.55 3.41
CA SER A 17 8.19 -11.74 4.35
C SER A 17 7.77 -13.18 4.58
N PHE A 18 7.68 -14.06 3.58
CA PHE A 18 7.42 -15.50 3.73
C PHE A 18 7.72 -16.23 2.41
N ILE A 19 8.12 -17.50 2.51
CA ILE A 19 8.78 -18.41 1.56
C ILE A 19 8.09 -18.65 0.19
N GLU A 20 7.01 -17.95 -0.16
CA GLU A 20 6.27 -18.23 -1.40
C GLU A 20 5.89 -16.97 -2.20
N GLY A 21 6.29 -16.99 -3.46
CA GLY A 21 5.82 -16.04 -4.49
C GLY A 21 6.95 -15.26 -5.15
N SER A 22 6.88 -15.16 -6.47
CA SER A 22 7.78 -14.29 -7.25
C SER A 22 7.59 -12.84 -6.83
N GLU A 23 8.73 -12.16 -6.63
CA GLU A 23 8.83 -10.75 -6.25
C GLU A 23 8.32 -9.80 -7.36
N CYS A 24 7.01 -9.79 -7.58
CA CYS A 24 6.31 -8.80 -8.39
C CYS A 24 5.74 -7.70 -7.49
N ALA A 25 5.74 -6.44 -7.96
CA ALA A 25 5.22 -5.29 -7.19
C ALA A 25 3.80 -5.54 -6.65
N ASN A 26 2.96 -6.24 -7.43
CA ASN A 26 1.62 -6.67 -7.01
C ASN A 26 1.65 -7.62 -5.80
N HIS A 27 2.59 -8.57 -5.74
CA HIS A 27 2.72 -9.45 -4.59
C HIS A 27 3.15 -8.67 -3.34
N MET A 28 4.15 -7.80 -3.47
CA MET A 28 4.72 -7.04 -2.34
C MET A 28 3.81 -5.95 -1.79
N LEU A 29 2.91 -5.43 -2.61
CA LEU A 29 2.11 -4.25 -2.26
C LEU A 29 0.61 -4.56 -2.19
N VAL A 30 0.16 -5.74 -2.63
CA VAL A 30 -1.27 -6.10 -2.62
C VAL A 30 -1.51 -7.51 -2.09
N ARG A 31 -0.82 -8.54 -2.61
CA ARG A 31 -1.21 -9.95 -2.38
C ARG A 31 -0.53 -10.67 -1.22
N CYS A 32 0.64 -10.24 -0.76
CA CYS A 32 1.35 -10.90 0.33
C CYS A 32 0.43 -10.99 1.57
N PRO A 33 0.35 -12.13 2.30
CA PRO A 33 -0.55 -12.26 3.46
C PRO A 33 -0.38 -11.15 4.51
N TYR A 34 0.85 -10.72 4.73
CA TYR A 34 1.17 -9.57 5.58
C TYR A 34 0.47 -8.29 5.10
N VAL A 35 0.57 -8.04 3.79
CA VAL A 35 0.03 -6.84 3.12
C VAL A 35 -1.48 -6.90 3.05
N PHE A 36 -2.05 -8.07 2.80
CA PHE A 36 -3.49 -8.32 2.84
C PHE A 36 -4.10 -7.92 4.19
N LEU A 37 -3.45 -8.28 5.31
CA LEU A 37 -3.90 -7.87 6.63
C LEU A 37 -3.90 -6.34 6.80
N VAL A 38 -2.84 -5.67 6.33
CA VAL A 38 -2.78 -4.20 6.37
C VAL A 38 -3.91 -3.59 5.54
N TRP A 39 -4.12 -4.05 4.31
CA TRP A 39 -5.21 -3.56 3.45
C TRP A 39 -6.59 -3.79 4.09
N LYS A 40 -6.83 -4.99 4.64
CA LYS A 40 -8.07 -5.31 5.35
C LYS A 40 -8.35 -4.34 6.49
N HIS A 41 -7.34 -4.03 7.32
CA HIS A 41 -7.49 -3.08 8.43
C HIS A 41 -7.72 -1.64 7.94
N ILE A 42 -7.03 -1.21 6.88
CA ILE A 42 -7.19 0.14 6.33
C ILE A 42 -8.57 0.32 5.68
N PHE A 43 -9.03 -0.65 4.91
CA PHE A 43 -10.35 -0.61 4.28
C PHE A 43 -11.46 -0.65 5.32
N LEU A 44 -11.32 -1.51 6.34
CA LEU A 44 -12.26 -1.53 7.47
C LEU A 44 -12.32 -0.18 8.20
N TRP A 45 -11.18 0.49 8.39
CA TRP A 45 -11.14 1.85 8.94
C TRP A 45 -11.88 2.87 8.06
N CYS A 46 -11.93 2.65 6.74
CA CYS A 46 -12.70 3.46 5.80
C CYS A 46 -14.19 3.05 5.72
N GLY A 47 -14.62 2.01 6.44
CA GLY A 47 -15.96 1.43 6.33
C GLY A 47 -16.20 0.67 5.02
N ILE A 48 -15.13 0.12 4.41
CA ILE A 48 -15.17 -0.60 3.14
C ILE A 48 -14.70 -2.04 3.37
N ASN A 49 -15.37 -3.02 2.76
CA ASN A 49 -14.88 -4.39 2.76
C ASN A 49 -13.77 -4.55 1.71
N TRP A 50 -12.62 -5.08 2.14
CA TRP A 50 -11.53 -5.43 1.23
C TRP A 50 -11.87 -6.72 0.46
N LEU A 51 -11.88 -6.65 -0.87
CA LEU A 51 -12.30 -7.75 -1.75
C LEU A 51 -11.14 -8.57 -2.35
N ASP A 52 -9.96 -8.52 -1.74
CA ASP A 52 -8.77 -9.27 -2.17
C ASP A 52 -8.36 -9.01 -3.64
N TYR A 53 -7.96 -7.78 -3.95
CA TYR A 53 -7.54 -7.42 -5.31
C TYR A 53 -6.23 -8.10 -5.72
N HIS A 54 -6.10 -8.40 -7.01
CA HIS A 54 -4.96 -9.16 -7.52
C HIS A 54 -3.75 -8.28 -7.88
N ASN A 55 -3.98 -6.99 -8.14
CA ASN A 55 -2.92 -6.06 -8.52
C ASN A 55 -3.20 -4.63 -8.06
N ILE A 56 -2.17 -3.79 -8.18
CA ILE A 56 -2.21 -2.39 -7.76
C ILE A 56 -3.19 -1.59 -8.62
N GLU A 57 -3.27 -1.90 -9.92
CA GLU A 57 -4.14 -1.22 -10.87
C GLU A 57 -5.62 -1.40 -10.50
N GLU A 58 -6.06 -2.63 -10.23
CA GLU A 58 -7.40 -2.95 -9.73
C GLU A 58 -7.72 -2.19 -8.44
N THR A 59 -6.77 -2.13 -7.51
CA THR A 59 -6.93 -1.42 -6.24
C THR A 59 -7.12 0.09 -6.46
N ILE A 60 -6.32 0.70 -7.34
CA ILE A 60 -6.42 2.12 -7.68
C ILE A 60 -7.72 2.41 -8.44
N HIS A 61 -8.06 1.57 -9.41
CA HIS A 61 -9.27 1.70 -10.23
C HIS A 61 -10.52 1.58 -9.36
N PHE A 62 -10.54 0.64 -8.41
CA PHE A 62 -11.60 0.53 -7.43
C PHE A 62 -11.76 1.84 -6.64
N VAL A 63 -10.67 2.37 -6.07
CA VAL A 63 -10.71 3.61 -5.28
C VAL A 63 -11.19 4.81 -6.12
N ALA A 64 -10.79 4.88 -7.39
CA ALA A 64 -11.20 5.94 -8.30
C ALA A 64 -12.71 5.92 -8.59
N ASN A 65 -13.32 4.74 -8.64
CA ASN A 65 -14.72 4.55 -9.00
C ASN A 65 -15.67 4.34 -7.80
N TRP A 66 -15.14 4.03 -6.62
CA TRP A 66 -15.94 3.70 -5.43
C TRP A 66 -16.79 4.87 -4.94
N VAL A 67 -16.26 6.09 -5.01
CA VAL A 67 -16.94 7.26 -4.41
C VAL A 67 -17.28 8.32 -5.45
N ARG A 68 -18.57 8.60 -5.60
CA ARG A 68 -19.09 9.68 -6.47
C ARG A 68 -18.75 11.08 -5.94
N CYS A 69 -18.66 11.25 -4.62
CA CYS A 69 -18.31 12.54 -4.01
C CYS A 69 -16.82 12.86 -4.22
N PRO A 70 -16.47 13.98 -4.89
CA PRO A 70 -15.07 14.33 -5.18
C PRO A 70 -14.20 14.44 -3.93
N LYS A 71 -14.71 15.08 -2.87
CA LYS A 71 -13.97 15.25 -1.59
C LYS A 71 -13.64 13.90 -0.94
N LYS A 72 -14.61 12.98 -0.90
CA LYS A 72 -14.41 11.64 -0.34
C LYS A 72 -13.49 10.79 -1.23
N ARG A 73 -13.62 10.91 -2.55
CA ARG A 73 -12.73 10.25 -3.53
C ARG A 73 -11.29 10.68 -3.31
N THR A 74 -11.00 11.99 -3.24
CA THR A 74 -9.65 12.49 -2.99
C THR A 74 -9.06 11.95 -1.69
N ARG A 75 -9.85 11.91 -0.59
CA ARG A 75 -9.41 11.33 0.68
C ARG A 75 -9.07 9.84 0.55
N LEU A 76 -9.95 9.06 -0.08
CA LEU A 76 -9.73 7.62 -0.25
C LEU A 76 -8.52 7.35 -1.16
N THR A 77 -8.33 8.15 -2.21
CA THR A 77 -7.13 8.13 -3.06
C THR A 77 -5.87 8.41 -2.24
N SER A 78 -5.88 9.42 -1.36
CA SER A 78 -4.75 9.69 -0.44
C SER A 78 -4.49 8.53 0.51
N ILE A 79 -5.53 7.86 1.02
CA ILE A 79 -5.39 6.66 1.87
C ILE A 79 -4.74 5.51 1.10
N CYS A 80 -5.18 5.27 -0.14
CA CYS A 80 -4.65 4.23 -1.02
C CYS A 80 -3.15 4.44 -1.28
N TYR A 81 -2.76 5.63 -1.75
CA TYR A 81 -1.34 5.94 -1.99
C TYR A 81 -0.51 5.95 -0.70
N GLY A 82 -1.09 6.42 0.41
CA GLY A 82 -0.43 6.36 1.72
C GLY A 82 -0.17 4.93 2.19
N THR A 83 -1.08 4.01 1.88
CA THR A 83 -0.95 2.58 2.19
C THR A 83 0.17 1.96 1.37
N LEU A 84 0.13 2.13 0.04
CA LEU A 84 1.18 1.65 -0.86
C LEU A 84 2.56 2.17 -0.45
N TRP A 85 2.67 3.47 -0.13
CA TRP A 85 3.93 4.07 0.31
C TRP A 85 4.48 3.48 1.61
N ASN A 86 3.63 3.33 2.62
CA ASN A 86 4.07 2.79 3.92
C ASN A 86 4.41 1.30 3.85
N LEU A 87 3.71 0.52 3.02
CA LEU A 87 4.05 -0.87 2.75
C LEU A 87 5.41 -0.99 2.06
N TRP A 88 5.65 -0.17 1.03
CA TRP A 88 6.94 -0.07 0.37
C TRP A 88 8.06 0.35 1.34
N ARG A 89 7.80 1.36 2.17
CA ARG A 89 8.75 1.81 3.20
C ARG A 89 9.06 0.71 4.21
N ALA A 90 8.04 0.05 4.77
CA ALA A 90 8.22 -1.02 5.74
C ALA A 90 9.05 -2.18 5.17
N ARG A 91 8.87 -2.49 3.87
CA ARG A 91 9.70 -3.47 3.17
C ARG A 91 11.15 -2.99 3.05
N ASN A 92 11.38 -1.75 2.66
CA ASN A 92 12.74 -1.20 2.52
C ASN A 92 13.47 -1.11 3.87
N ASP A 93 12.78 -0.71 4.94
CA ASP A 93 13.33 -0.69 6.29
C ASP A 93 13.73 -2.10 6.74
N ARG A 94 12.96 -3.11 6.37
CA ARG A 94 13.31 -4.52 6.60
C ARG A 94 14.55 -4.94 5.81
N LEU A 95 14.60 -4.64 4.51
CA LEU A 95 15.73 -5.02 3.66
C LEU A 95 17.03 -4.33 4.08
N SER A 96 16.96 -3.08 4.54
CA SER A 96 18.13 -2.29 4.92
C SER A 96 18.55 -2.45 6.38
N GLN A 97 17.60 -2.65 7.31
CA GLN A 97 17.86 -2.66 8.76
C GLN A 97 17.45 -3.97 9.45
N GLY A 98 16.92 -4.95 8.72
CA GLY A 98 16.43 -6.22 9.28
C GLY A 98 15.18 -6.08 10.17
N ARG A 99 14.55 -4.90 10.23
CA ARG A 99 13.43 -4.63 11.13
C ARG A 99 12.11 -5.15 10.56
N PHE A 100 11.49 -6.10 11.25
CA PHE A 100 10.12 -6.51 10.96
C PHE A 100 9.14 -5.66 11.77
N VAL A 101 8.25 -4.94 11.07
CA VAL A 101 7.20 -4.15 11.70
C VAL A 101 5.91 -4.96 11.70
N ASN A 102 5.19 -4.99 12.81
CA ASN A 102 3.90 -5.68 12.88
C ASN A 102 2.83 -4.98 12.00
N PRO A 103 1.91 -5.71 11.34
CA PRO A 103 0.86 -5.12 10.50
C PRO A 103 0.07 -4.01 11.19
N SER A 104 -0.30 -4.18 12.46
CA SER A 104 -1.05 -3.17 13.23
C SER A 104 -0.26 -1.87 13.38
N ARG A 105 1.06 -1.96 13.59
CA ARG A 105 1.92 -0.78 13.68
C ARG A 105 2.06 -0.08 12.32
N VAL A 106 2.09 -0.85 11.21
CA VAL A 106 2.07 -0.27 9.87
C VAL A 106 0.75 0.45 9.60
N VAL A 107 -0.39 -0.10 10.05
CA VAL A 107 -1.70 0.57 9.96
C VAL A 107 -1.68 1.92 10.69
N ASP A 108 -1.09 2.00 11.89
CA ASP A 108 -0.97 3.27 12.62
C ASP A 108 -0.06 4.28 11.92
N ASN A 109 1.04 3.80 11.33
CA ASN A 109 1.94 4.63 10.51
C ASN A 109 1.23 5.16 9.26
N ILE A 110 0.38 4.35 8.63
CA ILE A 110 -0.43 4.76 7.48
C ILE A 110 -1.42 5.85 7.90
N LYS A 111 -2.20 5.63 8.96
CA LYS A 111 -3.16 6.64 9.47
C LYS A 111 -2.47 7.97 9.75
N SER A 112 -1.32 7.93 10.42
CA SER A 112 -0.53 9.12 10.76
C SER A 112 0.03 9.82 9.51
N SER A 113 0.56 9.05 8.56
CA SER A 113 1.09 9.58 7.30
C SER A 113 0.00 10.24 6.47
N VAL A 114 -1.13 9.56 6.29
CA VAL A 114 -2.25 10.05 5.49
C VAL A 114 -2.89 11.28 6.12
N PHE A 115 -3.05 11.31 7.44
CA PHE A 115 -3.51 12.51 8.15
C PHE A 115 -2.59 13.71 7.85
N THR A 116 -1.28 13.50 7.95
CA THR A 116 -0.28 14.53 7.64
C THR A 116 -0.37 14.97 6.17
N TRP A 117 -0.54 14.04 5.23
CA TRP A 117 -0.65 14.35 3.81
C TRP A 117 -1.91 15.14 3.50
N ILE A 118 -3.06 14.75 4.04
CA ILE A 118 -4.32 15.45 3.83
C ILE A 118 -4.27 16.85 4.44
N LYS A 119 -3.71 16.98 5.66
CA LYS A 119 -3.67 18.24 6.40
C LYS A 119 -2.67 19.26 5.82
N TYR A 120 -1.48 18.80 5.43
CA TYR A 120 -0.36 19.69 5.09
C TYR A 120 0.10 19.62 3.63
N ARG A 121 -0.33 18.60 2.87
CA ARG A 121 0.08 18.40 1.47
C ARG A 121 -1.10 18.32 0.49
N GLY A 122 -2.33 18.30 0.98
CA GLY A 122 -3.50 18.52 0.15
C GLY A 122 -3.43 19.95 -0.39
N ARG A 123 -3.61 20.14 -1.70
CA ARG A 123 -3.91 21.49 -2.21
C ARG A 123 -5.16 21.93 -1.47
N GLY A 124 -5.03 22.96 -0.63
CA GLY A 124 -6.21 23.62 -0.06
C GLY A 124 -7.11 23.97 -1.23
N CYS A 125 -8.28 23.36 -1.31
CA CYS A 125 -9.32 23.90 -2.16
C CYS A 125 -9.77 25.17 -1.43
N PRO A 126 -9.53 26.38 -1.99
CA PRO A 126 -9.97 27.60 -1.35
C PRO A 126 -11.48 27.72 -1.55
N CYS A 127 -12.23 27.09 -0.67
CA CYS A 127 -13.64 27.39 -0.45
C CYS A 127 -14.03 26.90 0.95
N ASN A 128 -13.63 27.69 1.95
CA ASN A 128 -14.51 28.02 3.07
C ASN A 128 -15.03 29.42 2.82
#